data_AF-A0A7V2TUI1-F1
#
_entry.id   AF-A0A7V2TUI1-F1
#
_cell.length_a   1.000
_cell.length_b   1.000
_cell.length_c   1.000
_cell.angle_alpha   90.00
_cell.angle_beta   90.00
_cell.angle_gamma   90.00
#
_symmetry.space_group_name_H-M   'P 1'
#
loop_
_entity.id
_entity.type
_entity.pdbx_description
1 polymer ?
#
loop_
_entity_poly.entity_id
_entity_poly.type
_entity_poly.pdbx_seq_one_letter_code
_entity_poly.pdbx_strand_id
1 'polypeptide(L)'
;MFWRSKDILQFPEWALVRGLYKSMGYSDEDLSRPLVGIANSWNRVVPGHYNLNLVSDSVKQGILQAGGTPVEFGVIAACDGIAQGHEGMHYILPTRDLIANDIEMMIGAHRLDGVVLLASCDKIVPGMLMAAARMDIPAILVTGGPMEGGCEFDGRKADISALTEALGMLKTGRMTAEEYRHLEDCAGPGCGSCSFFGTANTMCCLSEALGLTLPGTATIPAIRADRQRAAQESGRQIMRMIKEGVTARRIINGKSIENTIRLNSAVGGSTNAILHLLAVAYEADVELNVDKFEELSRTTPLIAKIFPAA
;
A
#
# COMPACT_ATOMS: atom_id res chain seq x y z
N MET A 1 4.40 16.17 24.61
CA MET A 1 4.52 15.36 23.39
C MET A 1 5.75 14.50 23.53
N PHE A 2 5.57 13.18 23.63
CA PHE A 2 6.67 12.24 23.83
C PHE A 2 6.93 11.53 22.51
N TRP A 3 8.05 11.88 21.87
CA TRP A 3 8.55 11.17 20.69
C TRP A 3 9.33 9.95 21.17
N ARG A 4 9.04 8.77 20.62
CA ARG A 4 9.71 7.51 20.93
C ARG A 4 11.21 7.59 20.61
N SER A 5 11.58 8.34 19.56
CA SER A 5 12.97 8.49 19.13
C SER A 5 13.83 9.24 20.16
N LYS A 6 13.22 10.10 20.99
CA LYS A 6 13.92 10.80 22.07
C LYS A 6 14.44 9.85 23.14
N ASP A 7 13.88 8.66 23.27
CA ASP A 7 14.38 7.66 24.22
C ASP A 7 15.79 7.19 23.86
N ILE A 8 16.22 7.34 22.59
CA ILE A 8 17.50 6.84 22.07
C ILE A 8 18.35 7.90 21.36
N LEU A 9 17.97 9.18 21.44
CA LEU A 9 18.68 10.28 20.76
C LEU A 9 19.04 11.44 21.69
N GLN A 10 18.79 11.33 23.00
CA GLN A 10 19.20 12.35 23.96
C GLN A 10 20.73 12.39 24.13
N PHE A 11 21.29 13.59 24.02
CA PHE A 11 22.70 13.84 24.31
C PHE A 11 22.85 14.21 25.79
N PRO A 12 23.91 13.78 26.49
CA PRO A 12 25.04 12.99 25.98
C PRO A 12 24.85 11.47 25.97
N GLU A 13 23.86 10.94 26.67
CA GLU A 13 23.74 9.51 27.00
C GLU A 13 23.70 8.61 25.77
N TRP A 14 23.12 9.08 24.67
CA TRP A 14 22.96 8.32 23.42
C TRP A 14 23.94 8.74 22.31
N ALA A 15 25.11 9.27 22.67
CA ALA A 15 26.14 9.67 21.70
C ALA A 15 26.53 8.54 20.73
N LEU A 16 26.51 7.27 21.16
CA LEU A 16 26.76 6.12 20.28
C LEU A 16 25.71 6.03 19.16
N VAL A 17 24.42 6.05 19.50
CA VAL A 17 23.32 5.96 18.53
C VAL A 17 23.30 7.20 17.63
N ARG A 18 23.46 8.39 18.22
CA ARG A 18 23.59 9.64 17.46
C ARG A 18 24.76 9.58 16.48
N GLY A 19 25.91 9.05 16.91
CA GLY A 19 27.10 8.88 16.07
C GLY A 19 26.85 8.00 14.85
N LEU A 20 26.06 6.93 14.99
CA LEU A 20 25.67 6.05 13.88
C LEU A 20 24.75 6.76 12.86
N TYR A 21 23.82 7.59 13.32
CA TYR A 21 23.06 8.43 12.38
C TYR A 21 23.96 9.49 11.74
N LYS A 22 24.80 10.18 12.52
CA LYS A 22 25.70 11.21 12.01
C LYS A 22 26.69 10.68 10.97
N SER A 23 27.12 9.42 11.05
CA SER A 23 28.00 8.80 10.05
C SER A 23 27.33 8.65 8.67
N MET A 24 26.00 8.70 8.62
CA MET A 24 25.21 8.74 7.38
C MET A 24 24.85 10.17 6.93
N GLY A 25 25.39 11.20 7.60
CA GLY A 25 25.20 12.61 7.23
C GLY A 25 24.09 13.36 7.97
N TYR A 26 23.46 12.76 8.98
CA TYR A 26 22.48 13.46 9.82
C TYR A 26 23.18 14.49 10.72
N SER A 27 22.57 15.66 10.91
CA SER A 27 23.04 16.72 11.81
C SER A 27 22.40 16.65 13.20
N ASP A 28 22.86 17.48 14.13
CA ASP A 28 22.17 17.65 15.42
C ASP A 28 20.75 18.20 15.25
N GLU A 29 20.52 19.04 14.24
CA GLU A 29 19.20 19.57 13.91
C GLU A 29 18.26 18.45 13.44
N ASP A 30 18.71 17.59 12.54
CA ASP A 30 17.91 16.45 12.06
C ASP A 30 17.53 15.50 13.20
N LEU A 31 18.49 15.19 14.07
CA LEU A 31 18.28 14.32 15.23
C LEU A 31 17.53 15.00 16.39
N SER A 32 17.23 16.30 16.28
CA SER A 32 16.39 17.02 17.23
C SER A 32 14.91 16.96 16.88
N ARG A 33 14.57 16.54 15.65
CA ARG A 33 13.21 16.45 15.10
C ARG A 33 12.65 15.02 15.23
N PRO A 34 11.34 14.80 15.06
CA PRO A 34 10.77 13.45 15.00
C PRO A 34 11.37 12.64 13.86
N LEU A 35 11.74 11.38 14.13
CA LEU A 35 12.17 10.44 13.10
C LEU A 35 10.95 9.72 12.52
N VAL A 36 10.73 9.86 11.22
CA VAL A 36 9.59 9.25 10.50
C VAL A 36 10.11 8.18 9.57
N GLY A 37 9.71 6.93 9.84
CA GLY A 37 10.03 5.81 8.96
C GLY A 37 9.30 5.92 7.63
N ILE A 38 9.99 5.60 6.53
CA ILE A 38 9.35 5.34 5.23
C ILE A 38 9.61 3.88 4.89
N ALA A 39 8.60 3.03 5.10
CA ALA A 39 8.63 1.62 4.72
C ALA A 39 8.33 1.51 3.22
N ASN A 40 9.38 1.36 2.41
CA ASN A 40 9.29 1.39 0.97
C ASN A 40 9.37 -0.02 0.38
N SER A 41 8.29 -0.44 -0.29
CA SER A 41 8.23 -1.73 -0.97
C SER A 41 8.72 -1.68 -2.44
N TRP A 42 9.41 -0.61 -2.83
CA TRP A 42 10.01 -0.41 -4.15
C TRP A 42 10.97 -1.55 -4.52
N ASN A 43 10.82 -2.06 -5.74
CA ASN A 43 11.83 -2.88 -6.40
C ASN A 43 11.61 -2.86 -7.92
N ARG A 44 12.56 -3.46 -8.66
CA ARG A 44 12.51 -3.55 -10.13
C ARG A 44 11.88 -4.85 -10.66
N VAL A 45 11.48 -5.76 -9.78
CA VAL A 45 10.82 -7.01 -10.17
C VAL A 45 9.32 -6.81 -10.32
N VAL A 46 8.73 -5.92 -9.52
CA VAL A 46 7.29 -5.73 -9.43
C VAL A 46 6.86 -4.43 -10.12
N PRO A 47 6.12 -4.48 -11.24
CA PRO A 47 5.71 -3.27 -11.97
C PRO A 47 4.82 -2.35 -11.14
N GLY A 48 4.03 -2.91 -10.21
CA GLY A 48 3.20 -2.12 -9.31
C GLY A 48 3.93 -1.29 -8.29
N HIS A 49 5.20 -1.59 -8.05
CA HIS A 49 6.03 -0.91 -7.05
C HIS A 49 7.16 -0.11 -7.68
N TYR A 50 7.27 -0.12 -9.01
CA TYR A 50 8.37 0.48 -9.75
C TYR A 50 8.51 2.00 -9.51
N ASN A 51 7.39 2.72 -9.36
CA ASN A 51 7.37 4.17 -9.12
C ASN A 51 7.57 4.57 -7.65
N LEU A 52 7.62 3.62 -6.72
CA LEU A 52 7.61 3.94 -5.28
C LEU A 52 8.87 4.65 -4.79
N ASN A 53 10.00 4.59 -5.52
CA ASN A 53 11.16 5.43 -5.25
C ASN A 53 10.83 6.93 -5.43
N LEU A 54 10.15 7.29 -6.51
CA LEU A 54 9.73 8.67 -6.79
C LEU A 54 8.64 9.13 -5.82
N VAL A 55 7.73 8.22 -5.45
CA VAL A 55 6.72 8.47 -4.40
C VAL A 55 7.41 8.72 -3.06
N SER A 56 8.39 7.90 -2.69
CA SER A 56 9.19 8.05 -1.45
C SER A 56 9.88 9.42 -1.40
N ASP A 57 10.50 9.85 -2.49
CA ASP A 57 11.14 11.17 -2.55
C ASP A 57 10.14 12.31 -2.34
N SER A 58 8.92 12.17 -2.84
CA SER A 58 7.84 13.13 -2.61
C SER A 58 7.39 13.13 -1.14
N VAL A 59 7.25 11.95 -0.52
CA VAL A 59 6.95 11.80 0.91
C VAL A 59 8.04 12.46 1.77
N LYS A 60 9.32 12.19 1.49
CA LYS A 60 10.47 12.78 2.19
C LYS A 60 10.38 14.31 2.19
N GLN A 61 10.08 14.91 1.03
CA GLN A 61 9.90 16.36 0.93
C GLN A 61 8.77 16.86 1.83
N GLY A 62 7.64 16.15 1.89
CA GLY A 62 6.52 16.49 2.77
C GLY A 62 6.89 16.45 4.25
N ILE A 63 7.61 15.40 4.67
CA ILE A 63 8.10 15.24 6.05
C ILE A 63 9.06 16.37 6.42
N LEU A 64 10.04 16.65 5.55
CA LEU A 64 11.03 17.71 5.76
C LEU A 64 10.37 19.09 5.86
N GLN A 65 9.43 19.41 4.97
CA GLN A 65 8.67 20.66 4.99
C GLN A 65 7.87 20.85 6.28
N ALA A 66 7.41 19.76 6.89
CA ALA A 66 6.66 19.76 8.14
C ALA A 66 7.55 19.60 9.39
N GLY A 67 8.88 19.68 9.25
CA GLY A 67 9.82 19.69 10.37
C GLY A 67 10.12 18.32 10.96
N GLY A 68 9.92 17.24 10.20
CA GLY A 68 10.36 15.89 10.56
C GLY A 68 11.67 15.50 9.86
N THR A 69 12.21 14.36 10.26
CA THR A 69 13.40 13.75 9.67
C THR A 69 13.02 12.40 9.08
N PRO A 70 12.95 12.26 7.74
CA PRO A 70 12.57 10.99 7.12
C PRO A 70 13.74 10.00 7.17
N VAL A 71 13.45 8.76 7.55
CA VAL A 71 14.40 7.64 7.51
C VAL A 71 13.77 6.49 6.71
N GLU A 72 14.28 6.27 5.50
CA GLU A 72 13.72 5.27 4.59
C GLU A 72 14.38 3.90 4.79
N PHE A 73 13.57 2.84 4.70
CA PHE A 73 14.05 1.46 4.64
C PHE A 73 13.22 0.63 3.66
N GLY A 74 13.84 -0.43 3.14
CA GLY A 74 13.21 -1.34 2.18
C GLY A 74 12.39 -2.42 2.87
N VAL A 75 11.34 -2.88 2.19
CA VAL A 75 10.49 -4.02 2.59
C VAL A 75 10.30 -4.92 1.38
N ILE A 76 10.23 -6.24 1.58
CA ILE A 76 10.00 -7.17 0.46
C ILE A 76 8.67 -6.89 -0.24
N ALA A 77 8.61 -7.17 -1.54
CA ALA A 77 7.35 -7.20 -2.28
C ALA A 77 7.43 -8.19 -3.44
N ALA A 78 6.62 -9.22 -3.38
CA ALA A 78 6.39 -10.16 -4.46
C ALA A 78 5.15 -9.75 -5.28
N CYS A 79 5.11 -10.13 -6.55
CA CYS A 79 3.98 -9.84 -7.42
C CYS A 79 3.15 -11.11 -7.66
N ASP A 80 1.89 -11.10 -7.24
CA ASP A 80 0.92 -12.16 -7.52
C ASP A 80 0.82 -12.49 -9.01
N GLY A 81 0.81 -11.45 -9.87
CA GLY A 81 0.71 -11.62 -11.32
C GLY A 81 1.93 -12.31 -11.94
N ILE A 82 3.14 -12.03 -11.44
CA ILE A 82 4.35 -12.70 -11.92
C ILE A 82 4.42 -14.14 -11.41
N ALA A 83 4.04 -14.37 -10.16
CA ALA A 83 4.05 -15.70 -9.54
C ALA A 83 2.91 -16.62 -10.04
N GLN A 84 2.03 -16.12 -10.89
CA GLN A 84 0.82 -16.82 -11.30
C GLN A 84 1.12 -18.03 -12.18
N GLY A 85 0.52 -19.17 -11.86
CA GLY A 85 0.57 -20.38 -12.69
C GLY A 85 1.81 -21.26 -12.51
N HIS A 86 2.65 -21.01 -11.49
CA HIS A 86 3.81 -21.85 -11.16
C HIS A 86 4.09 -21.88 -9.65
N GLU A 87 5.14 -22.59 -9.22
CA GLU A 87 5.49 -22.82 -7.81
C GLU A 87 5.67 -21.54 -6.97
N GLY A 88 5.94 -20.40 -7.62
CA GLY A 88 6.11 -19.11 -6.96
C GLY A 88 4.87 -18.65 -6.19
N MET A 89 3.67 -19.07 -6.62
CA MET A 89 2.42 -18.69 -5.97
C MET A 89 2.35 -19.13 -4.50
N HIS A 90 3.06 -20.21 -4.12
CA HIS A 90 3.14 -20.68 -2.73
C HIS A 90 3.80 -19.68 -1.77
N TYR A 91 4.58 -18.72 -2.29
CA TYR A 91 5.28 -17.73 -1.49
C TYR A 91 4.50 -16.42 -1.31
N ILE A 92 3.41 -16.22 -2.06
CA ILE A 92 2.73 -14.93 -2.13
C ILE A 92 2.00 -14.58 -0.83
N LEU A 93 1.02 -15.37 -0.40
CA LEU A 93 0.27 -15.05 0.83
C LEU A 93 1.16 -14.96 2.09
N PRO A 94 2.13 -15.88 2.31
CA PRO A 94 3.05 -15.79 3.45
C PRO A 94 3.87 -14.48 3.50
N THR A 95 4.13 -13.82 2.36
CA THR A 95 4.84 -12.53 2.38
C THR A 95 4.07 -11.44 3.13
N ARG A 96 2.74 -11.51 3.21
CA ARG A 96 1.91 -10.54 3.95
C ARG A 96 2.33 -10.46 5.41
N ASP A 97 2.45 -11.61 6.08
CA ASP A 97 2.80 -11.68 7.50
C ASP A 97 4.28 -11.33 7.71
N LEU A 98 5.14 -11.72 6.75
CA LEU A 98 6.56 -11.37 6.76
C LEU A 98 6.76 -9.84 6.68
N ILE A 99 6.01 -9.16 5.81
CA ILE A 99 6.00 -7.70 5.68
C ILE A 99 5.55 -7.03 6.98
N ALA A 100 4.49 -7.55 7.60
CA ALA A 100 4.00 -7.01 8.86
C ALA A 100 5.08 -7.09 9.96
N ASN A 101 5.73 -8.25 10.07
CA ASN A 101 6.81 -8.50 11.03
C ASN A 101 8.04 -7.63 10.75
N ASP A 102 8.47 -7.53 9.49
CA ASP A 102 9.65 -6.75 9.09
C ASP A 102 9.50 -5.28 9.47
N ILE A 103 8.36 -4.68 9.15
CA ILE A 103 8.04 -3.30 9.52
C ILE A 103 8.01 -3.14 11.04
N GLU A 104 7.32 -4.02 11.77
CA GLU A 104 7.27 -3.98 13.23
C GLU A 104 8.66 -3.98 13.86
N MET A 105 9.53 -4.88 13.40
CA MET A 105 10.90 -5.01 13.91
C MET A 105 11.72 -3.77 13.61
N MET A 106 11.66 -3.25 12.38
CA MET A 106 12.39 -2.04 11.98
C MET A 106 11.96 -0.81 12.79
N ILE A 107 10.65 -0.57 12.89
CA ILE A 107 10.12 0.57 13.65
C ILE A 107 10.41 0.42 15.15
N GLY A 108 10.24 -0.78 15.70
CA GLY A 108 10.47 -1.09 17.10
C GLY A 108 11.92 -0.91 17.51
N ALA A 109 12.86 -1.51 16.76
CA ALA A 109 14.29 -1.44 17.03
C ALA A 109 14.83 -0.01 16.94
N HIS A 110 14.36 0.78 15.98
CA HIS A 110 14.80 2.15 15.77
C HIS A 110 13.98 3.20 16.52
N ARG A 111 12.97 2.79 17.30
CA ARG A 111 12.11 3.67 18.10
C ARG A 111 11.52 4.84 17.31
N LEU A 112 11.12 4.60 16.05
CA LEU A 112 10.61 5.67 15.18
C LEU A 112 9.28 6.23 15.69
N ASP A 113 9.01 7.50 15.39
CA ASP A 113 7.88 8.26 15.95
C ASP A 113 6.58 8.09 15.16
N GLY A 114 6.70 7.74 13.89
CA GLY A 114 5.61 7.45 12.98
C GLY A 114 6.13 6.78 11.72
N VAL A 115 5.23 6.29 10.89
CA VAL A 115 5.58 5.56 9.66
C VAL A 115 4.71 5.97 8.48
N VAL A 116 5.34 6.17 7.33
CA VAL A 116 4.68 6.20 6.03
C VAL A 116 4.90 4.87 5.34
N LEU A 117 3.80 4.24 4.94
CA LEU A 117 3.75 2.90 4.36
C LEU A 117 3.54 3.03 2.85
N LEU A 118 4.51 2.62 2.02
CA LEU A 118 4.42 2.74 0.57
C LEU A 118 4.15 1.39 -0.07
N ALA A 119 2.95 1.19 -0.62
CA ALA A 119 2.52 -0.07 -1.22
C ALA A 119 1.59 0.13 -2.41
N SER A 120 1.46 -0.88 -3.27
CA SER A 120 0.40 -0.88 -4.28
C SER A 120 -0.13 -2.27 -4.61
N CYS A 121 0.70 -3.31 -4.54
CA CYS A 121 0.34 -4.66 -4.96
C CYS A 121 -0.36 -5.45 -3.82
N ASP A 122 -0.99 -6.55 -4.24
CA ASP A 122 -2.02 -7.30 -3.53
C ASP A 122 -1.71 -7.56 -2.05
N LYS A 123 -0.70 -8.40 -1.74
CA LYS A 123 -0.41 -8.80 -0.35
C LYS A 123 0.36 -7.77 0.48
N ILE A 124 0.92 -6.75 -0.18
CA ILE A 124 1.74 -5.74 0.50
C ILE A 124 0.88 -4.74 1.25
N VAL A 125 -0.18 -4.22 0.63
CA VAL A 125 -1.12 -3.28 1.28
C VAL A 125 -1.66 -3.85 2.62
N PRO A 126 -2.24 -5.07 2.68
CA PRO A 126 -2.70 -5.64 3.94
C PRO A 126 -1.57 -5.93 4.93
N GLY A 127 -0.38 -6.37 4.48
CA GLY A 127 0.78 -6.54 5.37
C GLY A 127 1.18 -5.23 6.06
N MET A 128 1.14 -4.12 5.31
CA MET A 128 1.41 -2.78 5.86
C MET A 128 0.31 -2.30 6.82
N LEU A 129 -0.96 -2.56 6.50
CA LEU A 129 -2.08 -2.23 7.40
C LEU A 129 -2.04 -3.05 8.70
N MET A 130 -1.66 -4.33 8.62
CA MET A 130 -1.42 -5.19 9.78
C MET A 130 -0.29 -4.61 10.65
N ALA A 131 0.84 -4.22 10.05
CA ALA A 131 1.93 -3.57 10.79
C ALA A 131 1.47 -2.30 11.51
N ALA A 132 0.71 -1.43 10.81
CA ALA A 132 0.17 -0.20 11.38
C ALA A 132 -0.70 -0.50 12.61
N ALA A 133 -1.65 -1.44 12.46
CA ALA A 133 -2.56 -1.86 13.51
C ALA A 133 -1.81 -2.42 14.73
N ARG A 134 -0.82 -3.29 14.51
CA ARG A 134 -0.04 -3.95 15.56
C ARG A 134 0.81 -2.98 16.38
N MET A 135 1.50 -2.06 15.71
CA MET A 135 2.43 -1.13 16.36
C MET A 135 1.72 0.01 17.11
N ASP A 136 0.50 0.36 16.68
CA ASP A 136 -0.32 1.46 17.19
C ASP A 136 0.45 2.78 17.41
N ILE A 137 1.22 3.18 16.39
CA ILE A 137 1.85 4.50 16.30
C ILE A 137 1.17 5.31 15.18
N PRO A 138 1.46 6.62 15.04
CA PRO A 138 1.05 7.37 13.86
C PRO A 138 1.52 6.66 12.58
N ALA A 139 0.58 6.30 11.72
CA ALA A 139 0.83 5.57 10.48
C ALA A 139 -0.06 6.11 9.37
N ILE A 140 0.48 6.25 8.17
CA ILE A 140 -0.29 6.61 6.96
C ILE A 140 0.20 5.77 5.78
N LEU A 141 -0.74 5.27 4.97
CA LEU A 141 -0.45 4.49 3.76
C LEU A 141 -0.58 5.37 2.52
N VAL A 142 0.44 5.35 1.68
CA VAL A 142 0.46 6.01 0.37
C VAL A 142 0.54 4.95 -0.71
N THR A 143 -0.46 4.95 -1.60
CA THR A 143 -0.54 3.97 -2.68
C THR A 143 0.40 4.32 -3.83
N GLY A 144 0.92 3.31 -4.54
CA GLY A 144 1.66 3.51 -5.79
C GLY A 144 0.76 3.93 -6.96
N GLY A 145 -0.49 3.46 -6.94
CA GLY A 145 -1.53 3.76 -7.91
C GLY A 145 -1.65 2.68 -9.00
N PRO A 146 -2.83 2.55 -9.64
CA PRO A 146 -3.02 1.63 -10.74
C PRO A 146 -2.25 2.07 -11.99
N MET A 147 -1.90 1.09 -12.83
CA MET A 147 -1.50 1.34 -14.21
C MET A 147 -2.71 1.79 -15.05
N GLU A 148 -2.46 2.49 -16.14
CA GLU A 148 -3.49 2.84 -17.11
C GLU A 148 -3.94 1.60 -17.91
N GLY A 149 -5.13 1.65 -18.50
CA GLY A 149 -5.59 0.62 -19.44
C GLY A 149 -4.77 0.62 -20.74
N GLY A 150 -4.50 -0.57 -21.28
CA GLY A 150 -3.64 -0.79 -22.45
C GLY A 150 -4.27 -0.45 -23.79
N CYS A 151 -3.83 -1.14 -24.84
CA CYS A 151 -4.44 -1.08 -26.17
C CYS A 151 -5.90 -1.57 -26.17
N GLU A 152 -6.61 -1.37 -27.28
CA GLU A 152 -7.95 -1.94 -27.44
C GLU A 152 -7.85 -3.45 -27.71
N PHE A 153 -8.64 -4.23 -26.99
CA PHE A 153 -8.73 -5.67 -27.12
C PHE A 153 -10.19 -6.08 -26.88
N ASP A 154 -10.78 -6.80 -27.84
CA ASP A 154 -12.14 -7.35 -27.76
C ASP A 154 -13.21 -6.31 -27.33
N GLY A 155 -13.16 -5.12 -27.92
CA GLY A 155 -14.12 -4.03 -27.68
C GLY A 155 -13.96 -3.29 -26.35
N ARG A 156 -12.87 -3.54 -25.61
CA ARG A 156 -12.54 -2.85 -24.35
C ARG A 156 -11.06 -2.47 -24.29
N LYS A 157 -10.69 -1.66 -23.30
CA LYS A 157 -9.29 -1.47 -22.94
C LYS A 157 -8.72 -2.77 -22.37
N ALA A 158 -7.55 -3.16 -22.85
CA ALA A 158 -6.81 -4.29 -22.34
C ALA A 158 -6.31 -4.03 -20.91
N ASP A 159 -6.31 -5.08 -20.12
CA ASP A 159 -5.58 -5.19 -18.88
C ASP A 159 -4.72 -6.47 -18.95
N ILE A 160 -3.84 -6.71 -17.99
CA ILE A 160 -2.95 -7.89 -18.04
C ILE A 160 -3.71 -9.23 -18.12
N SER A 161 -4.93 -9.33 -17.57
CA SER A 161 -5.72 -10.56 -17.68
C SER A 161 -6.20 -10.85 -19.11
N ALA A 162 -6.27 -9.83 -19.97
CA ALA A 162 -6.60 -10.00 -21.39
C ALA A 162 -5.64 -10.97 -22.10
N LEU A 163 -4.39 -11.07 -21.67
CA LEU A 163 -3.43 -12.03 -22.22
C LEU A 163 -3.81 -13.49 -21.96
N THR A 164 -4.57 -13.76 -20.90
CA THR A 164 -5.10 -15.10 -20.62
C THR A 164 -6.23 -15.44 -21.59
N GLU A 165 -7.14 -14.50 -21.84
CA GLU A 165 -8.22 -14.64 -22.83
C GLU A 165 -7.65 -14.81 -24.24
N ALA A 166 -6.70 -13.94 -24.62
CA ALA A 166 -6.04 -13.94 -25.90
C ALA A 166 -5.21 -15.23 -26.14
N LEU A 167 -4.60 -15.80 -25.11
CA LEU A 167 -3.91 -17.10 -25.23
C LEU A 167 -4.90 -18.21 -25.62
N GLY A 168 -6.13 -18.18 -25.10
CA GLY A 168 -7.20 -19.06 -25.53
C GLY A 168 -7.62 -18.84 -26.99
N MET A 169 -7.69 -17.58 -27.43
CA MET A 169 -7.98 -17.22 -28.83
C MET A 169 -6.87 -17.73 -29.78
N LEU A 170 -5.60 -17.54 -29.40
CA LEU A 170 -4.45 -18.03 -30.15
C LEU A 170 -4.47 -19.55 -30.30
N LYS A 171 -4.68 -20.29 -29.20
CA LYS A 171 -4.76 -21.76 -29.21
C LYS A 171 -5.93 -22.30 -30.04
N THR A 172 -7.00 -21.53 -30.19
CA THR A 172 -8.18 -21.89 -30.98
C THR A 172 -8.13 -21.36 -32.42
N GLY A 173 -7.03 -20.72 -32.83
CA GLY A 173 -6.86 -20.16 -34.17
C GLY A 173 -7.72 -18.91 -34.45
N ARG A 174 -8.32 -18.30 -33.42
CA ARG A 174 -9.11 -17.05 -33.52
C ARG A 174 -8.25 -15.78 -33.45
N MET A 175 -6.96 -15.94 -33.22
CA MET A 175 -5.96 -14.88 -33.15
C MET A 175 -4.63 -15.41 -33.68
N THR A 176 -3.89 -14.58 -34.41
CA THR A 176 -2.54 -14.89 -34.90
C THR A 176 -1.48 -14.65 -33.82
N ALA A 177 -0.31 -15.26 -33.98
CA ALA A 177 0.81 -15.04 -33.06
C ALA A 177 1.34 -13.59 -33.07
N GLU A 178 1.17 -12.88 -34.19
CA GLU A 178 1.54 -11.47 -34.33
C GLU A 178 0.60 -10.56 -33.56
N GLU A 179 -0.72 -10.77 -33.68
CA GLU A 179 -1.73 -10.06 -32.88
C GLU A 179 -1.54 -10.31 -31.39
N TYR A 180 -1.26 -11.55 -31.00
CA TYR A 180 -0.99 -11.90 -29.61
C TYR A 180 0.25 -11.18 -29.06
N ARG A 181 1.35 -11.13 -29.83
CA ARG A 181 2.56 -10.39 -29.45
C ARG A 181 2.31 -8.90 -29.34
N HIS A 182 1.55 -8.32 -30.26
CA HIS A 182 1.17 -6.91 -30.17
C HIS A 182 0.37 -6.62 -28.90
N LEU A 183 -0.56 -7.50 -28.52
CA LEU A 183 -1.29 -7.38 -27.27
C LEU A 183 -0.35 -7.50 -26.06
N GLU A 184 0.60 -8.44 -26.06
CA GLU A 184 1.62 -8.59 -25.01
C GLU A 184 2.41 -7.29 -24.79
N ASP A 185 2.85 -6.65 -25.87
CA ASP A 185 3.62 -5.39 -25.82
C ASP A 185 2.80 -4.19 -25.30
N CYS A 186 1.47 -4.25 -25.41
CA CYS A 186 0.60 -3.08 -25.22
C CYS A 186 -0.50 -3.23 -24.15
N ALA A 187 -0.67 -4.41 -23.54
CA ALA A 187 -1.69 -4.66 -22.50
C ALA A 187 -1.40 -3.90 -21.20
N GLY A 188 -0.12 -3.71 -20.86
CA GLY A 188 0.35 -2.93 -19.71
C GLY A 188 1.19 -1.74 -20.18
N PRO A 189 0.60 -0.55 -20.39
CA PRO A 189 1.28 0.59 -21.03
C PRO A 189 2.29 1.31 -20.11
N GLY A 190 2.34 0.96 -18.83
CA GLY A 190 3.23 1.59 -17.85
C GLY A 190 3.20 0.88 -16.49
N CYS A 191 3.94 1.43 -15.53
CA CYS A 191 3.98 0.91 -14.17
C CYS A 191 2.69 1.19 -13.39
N GLY A 192 2.51 0.49 -12.28
CA GLY A 192 1.35 0.60 -11.38
C GLY A 192 0.74 -0.76 -11.06
N SER A 193 -0.12 -0.83 -10.04
CA SER A 193 -0.90 -2.05 -9.77
C SER A 193 -1.78 -2.39 -10.99
N CYS A 194 -2.31 -3.62 -11.06
CA CYS A 194 -3.18 -4.05 -12.15
C CYS A 194 -4.23 -2.99 -12.50
N SER A 195 -4.52 -2.75 -13.78
CA SER A 195 -5.51 -1.76 -14.22
C SER A 195 -6.96 -2.19 -13.95
N PHE A 196 -7.21 -3.50 -13.84
CA PHE A 196 -8.50 -4.03 -13.43
C PHE A 196 -8.71 -3.96 -11.90
N PHE A 197 -9.96 -4.10 -11.45
CA PHE A 197 -10.32 -4.01 -10.03
C PHE A 197 -10.07 -5.31 -9.26
N GLY A 198 -8.82 -5.78 -9.28
CA GLY A 198 -8.36 -6.92 -8.49
C GLY A 198 -8.09 -6.57 -7.03
N THR A 199 -7.47 -7.50 -6.29
CA THR A 199 -7.21 -7.31 -4.86
C THR A 199 -6.30 -6.11 -4.56
N ALA A 200 -5.30 -5.83 -5.39
CA ALA A 200 -4.43 -4.66 -5.23
C ALA A 200 -5.22 -3.34 -5.16
N ASN A 201 -6.06 -3.07 -6.16
CA ASN A 201 -6.88 -1.86 -6.21
C ASN A 201 -8.01 -1.89 -5.18
N THR A 202 -8.57 -3.07 -4.90
CA THR A 202 -9.52 -3.25 -3.79
C THR A 202 -8.87 -2.78 -2.49
N MET A 203 -7.75 -3.37 -2.07
CA MET A 203 -7.09 -3.04 -0.81
C MET A 203 -6.59 -1.59 -0.75
N CYS A 204 -6.16 -1.00 -1.87
CA CYS A 204 -5.84 0.43 -1.94
C CYS A 204 -7.07 1.32 -1.65
N CYS A 205 -8.23 1.01 -2.26
CA CYS A 205 -9.47 1.74 -1.95
C CYS A 205 -9.94 1.49 -0.51
N LEU A 206 -9.74 0.26 -0.01
CA LEU A 206 -10.11 -0.09 1.36
C LEU A 206 -9.21 0.59 2.40
N SER A 207 -7.93 0.86 2.11
CA SER A 207 -7.08 1.64 3.03
C SER A 207 -7.55 3.09 3.16
N GLU A 208 -8.13 3.64 2.10
CA GLU A 208 -8.79 4.96 2.11
C GLU A 208 -10.08 4.93 2.94
N ALA A 209 -10.96 3.93 2.75
CA ALA A 209 -12.18 3.77 3.55
C ALA A 209 -11.91 3.51 5.03
N LEU A 210 -10.83 2.79 5.33
CA LEU A 210 -10.36 2.57 6.70
C LEU A 210 -9.87 3.87 7.34
N GLY A 211 -9.46 4.85 6.53
CA GLY A 211 -8.99 6.16 6.96
C GLY A 211 -7.47 6.28 7.10
N LEU A 212 -6.71 5.26 6.67
CA LEU A 212 -5.24 5.28 6.71
C LEU A 212 -4.58 5.84 5.45
N THR A 213 -5.35 6.09 4.40
CA THR A 213 -4.90 6.76 3.18
C THR A 213 -5.67 8.06 3.00
N LEU A 214 -5.02 9.11 2.47
CA LEU A 214 -5.68 10.39 2.23
C LEU A 214 -6.86 10.23 1.24
N PRO A 215 -8.00 10.89 1.48
CA PRO A 215 -9.16 10.81 0.60
C PRO A 215 -8.87 11.22 -0.84
N GLY A 216 -9.43 10.48 -1.79
CA GLY A 216 -9.29 10.68 -3.23
C GLY A 216 -7.93 10.28 -3.80
N THR A 217 -7.09 9.58 -3.03
CA THR A 217 -5.72 9.25 -3.48
C THR A 217 -5.52 7.79 -3.85
N ALA A 218 -6.39 6.87 -3.41
CA ALA A 218 -6.25 5.45 -3.75
C ALA A 218 -6.33 5.19 -5.27
N THR A 219 -7.17 5.96 -5.97
CA THR A 219 -7.49 5.76 -7.39
C THR A 219 -6.65 6.57 -8.36
N ILE A 220 -5.71 7.41 -7.89
CA ILE A 220 -4.85 8.21 -8.77
C ILE A 220 -3.88 7.27 -9.54
N PRO A 221 -3.89 7.23 -10.89
CA PRO A 221 -2.92 6.43 -11.64
C PRO A 221 -1.45 6.72 -11.30
N ALA A 222 -0.62 5.69 -11.36
CA ALA A 222 0.78 5.71 -10.91
C ALA A 222 1.65 6.77 -11.59
N ILE A 223 1.33 7.13 -12.84
CA ILE A 223 2.11 8.02 -13.70
C ILE A 223 1.64 9.48 -13.65
N ARG A 224 0.53 9.78 -12.97
CA ARG A 224 0.00 11.15 -12.92
C ARG A 224 0.73 11.99 -11.89
N ALA A 225 0.96 13.26 -12.21
CA ALA A 225 1.54 14.26 -11.30
C ALA A 225 0.78 14.41 -9.97
N ASP A 226 -0.53 14.09 -9.97
CA ASP A 226 -1.38 14.03 -8.78
C ASP A 226 -0.81 13.08 -7.71
N ARG A 227 -0.12 11.99 -8.12
CA ARG A 227 0.45 10.97 -7.23
C ARG A 227 1.56 11.56 -6.36
N GLN A 228 2.45 12.37 -6.94
CA GLN A 228 3.55 13.03 -6.21
C GLN A 228 2.99 14.11 -5.26
N ARG A 229 1.96 14.85 -5.68
CA ARG A 229 1.27 15.82 -4.80
C ARG A 229 0.63 15.13 -3.59
N ALA A 230 -0.07 14.03 -3.81
CA ALA A 230 -0.67 13.23 -2.76
C ALA A 230 0.38 12.67 -1.80
N ALA A 231 1.48 12.13 -2.34
CA ALA A 231 2.60 11.62 -1.54
C ALA A 231 3.24 12.70 -0.65
N GLN A 232 3.48 13.89 -1.21
CA GLN A 232 4.03 15.01 -0.44
C GLN A 232 3.05 15.49 0.64
N GLU A 233 1.73 15.53 0.37
CA GLU A 233 0.74 15.86 1.39
C GLU A 233 0.68 14.78 2.48
N SER A 234 0.79 13.51 2.15
CA SER A 234 0.87 12.43 3.15
C SER A 234 2.09 12.58 4.07
N GLY A 235 3.23 13.03 3.53
CA GLY A 235 4.42 13.37 4.33
C GLY A 235 4.18 14.53 5.30
N ARG A 236 3.37 15.53 4.92
CA ARG A 236 2.94 16.60 5.86
C ARG A 236 1.90 16.10 6.85
N GLN A 237 1.00 15.22 6.42
CA GLN A 237 -0.07 14.68 7.26
C GLN A 237 0.47 13.78 8.38
N ILE A 238 1.45 12.91 8.11
CA ILE A 238 2.04 12.07 9.16
C ILE A 238 2.65 12.91 10.28
N MET A 239 3.24 14.06 9.95
CA MET A 239 3.77 15.00 10.95
C MET A 239 2.65 15.62 11.80
N ARG A 240 1.49 15.93 11.22
CA ARG A 240 0.30 16.36 11.99
C ARG A 240 -0.18 15.25 12.91
N MET A 241 -0.24 14.00 12.44
CA MET A 241 -0.65 12.85 13.25
C MET A 241 0.29 12.59 14.43
N ILE A 242 1.61 12.68 14.22
CA ILE A 242 2.62 12.63 15.29
C ILE A 242 2.39 13.77 16.29
N LYS A 243 2.07 14.98 15.80
CA LYS A 243 1.80 16.14 16.64
C LYS A 243 0.49 16.00 17.44
N GLU A 244 -0.49 15.29 16.93
CA GLU A 244 -1.81 15.16 17.58
C GLU A 244 -1.94 13.85 18.37
N GLY A 245 -0.93 12.96 18.30
CA GLY A 245 -0.99 11.63 18.90
C GLY A 245 -2.10 10.78 18.28
N VAL A 246 -2.33 10.92 16.97
CA VAL A 246 -3.30 10.09 16.24
C VAL A 246 -2.59 8.82 15.77
N THR A 247 -2.85 7.72 16.48
CA THR A 247 -2.27 6.40 16.19
C THR A 247 -3.16 5.58 15.27
N ALA A 248 -2.61 4.51 14.70
CA ALA A 248 -3.32 3.63 13.78
C ALA A 248 -4.64 3.08 14.36
N ARG A 249 -4.68 2.61 15.62
CA ARG A 249 -5.91 2.03 16.22
C ARG A 249 -6.96 3.07 16.58
N ARG A 250 -6.59 4.36 16.65
CA ARG A 250 -7.61 5.44 16.71
C ARG A 250 -8.39 5.54 15.40
N ILE A 251 -7.77 5.17 14.29
CA ILE A 251 -8.35 5.19 12.95
C ILE A 251 -8.99 3.83 12.61
N ILE A 252 -8.28 2.72 12.83
CA ILE A 252 -8.78 1.35 12.62
C ILE A 252 -9.61 0.94 13.84
N ASN A 253 -10.93 1.10 13.72
CA ASN A 253 -11.90 0.78 14.77
C ASN A 253 -13.14 0.12 14.13
N GLY A 254 -14.09 -0.34 14.95
CA GLY A 254 -15.27 -1.04 14.44
C GLY A 254 -16.06 -0.26 13.37
N LYS A 255 -16.11 1.08 13.46
CA LYS A 255 -16.83 1.91 12.47
C LYS A 255 -16.06 2.01 11.15
N SER A 256 -14.75 2.19 11.19
CA SER A 256 -13.97 2.25 9.95
C SER A 256 -13.89 0.89 9.27
N ILE A 257 -13.89 -0.21 10.03
CA ILE A 257 -14.06 -1.57 9.50
C ILE A 257 -15.42 -1.73 8.82
N GLU A 258 -16.52 -1.31 9.45
CA GLU A 258 -17.85 -1.35 8.81
C GLU A 258 -17.87 -0.55 7.49
N ASN A 259 -17.35 0.69 7.50
CA ASN A 259 -17.25 1.51 6.30
C ASN A 259 -16.48 0.79 5.19
N THR A 260 -15.40 0.11 5.57
CA THR A 260 -14.53 -0.60 4.64
C THR A 260 -15.25 -1.81 4.02
N ILE A 261 -16.00 -2.58 4.80
CA ILE A 261 -16.79 -3.72 4.30
C ILE A 261 -17.92 -3.25 3.36
N ARG A 262 -18.59 -2.15 3.72
CA ARG A 262 -19.62 -1.54 2.87
C ARG A 262 -19.01 -1.05 1.57
N LEU A 263 -17.88 -0.34 1.61
CA LEU A 263 -17.20 0.08 0.39
C LEU A 263 -16.87 -1.14 -0.47
N ASN A 264 -16.25 -2.18 0.09
CA ASN A 264 -15.90 -3.40 -0.65
C ASN A 264 -17.09 -3.99 -1.40
N SER A 265 -18.25 -4.07 -0.74
CA SER A 265 -19.50 -4.55 -1.34
C SER A 265 -20.01 -3.62 -2.44
N ALA A 266 -19.96 -2.31 -2.18
CA ALA A 266 -20.43 -1.28 -3.10
C ALA A 266 -19.64 -1.20 -4.41
N VAL A 267 -18.35 -1.54 -4.37
CA VAL A 267 -17.47 -1.50 -5.54
C VAL A 267 -17.21 -2.87 -6.18
N GLY A 268 -17.81 -3.94 -5.66
CA GLY A 268 -17.56 -5.30 -6.15
C GLY A 268 -16.11 -5.74 -5.94
N GLY A 269 -15.53 -5.38 -4.80
CA GLY A 269 -14.14 -5.66 -4.48
C GLY A 269 -13.84 -7.13 -4.29
N SER A 270 -12.55 -7.48 -4.39
CA SER A 270 -12.05 -8.85 -4.32
C SER A 270 -12.47 -9.58 -3.03
N THR A 271 -12.80 -10.86 -3.14
CA THR A 271 -13.08 -11.74 -1.99
C THR A 271 -11.88 -11.90 -1.05
N ASN A 272 -10.65 -11.73 -1.54
CA ASN A 272 -9.44 -11.70 -0.70
C ASN A 272 -9.51 -10.61 0.38
N ALA A 273 -10.29 -9.54 0.17
CA ALA A 273 -10.51 -8.51 1.18
C ALA A 273 -11.05 -9.08 2.50
N ILE A 274 -11.85 -10.16 2.46
CA ILE A 274 -12.36 -10.81 3.69
C ILE A 274 -11.19 -11.32 4.54
N LEU A 275 -10.29 -12.11 3.94
CA LEU A 275 -9.10 -12.63 4.62
C LEU A 275 -8.22 -11.51 5.18
N HIS A 276 -8.03 -10.45 4.39
CA HIS A 276 -7.15 -9.34 4.75
C HIS A 276 -7.73 -8.46 5.86
N LEU A 277 -9.02 -8.12 5.78
CA LEU A 277 -9.67 -7.31 6.80
C LEU A 277 -9.83 -8.05 8.12
N LEU A 278 -10.05 -9.36 8.11
CA LEU A 278 -10.01 -10.18 9.33
C LEU A 278 -8.63 -10.10 10.00
N ALA A 279 -7.55 -10.20 9.23
CA ALA A 279 -6.20 -10.08 9.76
C ALA A 279 -5.91 -8.67 10.31
N VAL A 280 -6.30 -7.62 9.59
CA VAL A 280 -6.13 -6.23 10.06
C VAL A 280 -6.96 -5.96 11.32
N ALA A 281 -8.20 -6.44 11.38
CA ALA A 281 -9.07 -6.29 12.55
C ALA A 281 -8.50 -7.01 13.77
N TYR A 282 -7.96 -8.23 13.58
CA TYR A 282 -7.26 -8.97 14.62
C TYR A 282 -6.07 -8.17 15.19
N GLU A 283 -5.20 -7.64 14.33
CA GLU A 283 -4.05 -6.82 14.76
C GLU A 283 -4.47 -5.49 15.42
N ALA A 284 -5.69 -5.02 15.18
CA ALA A 284 -6.25 -3.81 15.76
C ALA A 284 -7.08 -4.05 17.04
N ASP A 285 -7.18 -5.29 17.50
CA ASP A 285 -8.08 -5.70 18.60
C ASP A 285 -9.56 -5.32 18.34
N VAL A 286 -9.99 -5.41 17.07
CA VAL A 286 -11.38 -5.19 16.65
C VAL A 286 -12.03 -6.54 16.37
N GLU A 287 -13.13 -6.84 17.06
CA GLU A 287 -13.90 -8.06 16.81
C GLU A 287 -14.55 -8.02 15.42
N LEU A 288 -14.12 -8.94 14.56
CA LEU A 288 -14.67 -9.11 13.22
C LEU A 288 -14.69 -10.60 12.88
N ASN A 289 -15.83 -11.06 12.37
CA ASN A 289 -16.01 -12.42 11.86
C ASN A 289 -16.65 -12.37 10.46
N VAL A 290 -16.72 -13.52 9.80
CA VAL A 290 -17.26 -13.64 8.44
C VAL A 290 -18.75 -13.29 8.38
N ASP A 291 -19.53 -13.58 9.43
CA ASP A 291 -20.97 -13.28 9.47
C ASP A 291 -21.24 -11.78 9.35
N LYS A 292 -20.33 -10.93 9.87
CA LYS A 292 -20.45 -9.48 9.73
C LYS A 292 -20.33 -9.02 8.29
N PHE A 293 -19.55 -9.70 7.46
CA PHE A 293 -19.46 -9.39 6.02
C PHE A 293 -20.78 -9.69 5.32
N GLU A 294 -21.41 -10.82 5.65
CA GLU A 294 -22.71 -11.22 5.09
C GLU A 294 -23.83 -10.23 5.47
N GLU A 295 -23.89 -9.82 6.75
CA GLU A 295 -24.85 -8.83 7.22
C GLU A 295 -24.75 -7.50 6.45
N LEU A 296 -23.52 -6.99 6.31
CA LEU A 296 -23.27 -5.70 5.68
C LEU A 296 -23.41 -5.77 4.16
N SER A 297 -23.01 -6.87 3.51
CA SER A 297 -23.13 -7.04 2.06
C SER A 297 -24.58 -7.11 1.60
N ARG A 298 -25.46 -7.80 2.36
CA ARG A 298 -26.91 -7.89 2.07
C ARG A 298 -27.62 -6.54 2.00
N THR A 299 -27.10 -5.55 2.72
CA THR A 299 -27.68 -4.20 2.80
C THR A 299 -26.93 -3.18 1.95
N THR A 300 -25.90 -3.58 1.20
CA THR A 300 -25.06 -2.68 0.42
C THR A 300 -25.13 -3.01 -1.08
N PRO A 301 -25.73 -2.15 -1.91
CA PRO A 301 -25.85 -2.41 -3.34
C PRO A 301 -24.52 -2.25 -4.07
N LEU A 302 -24.30 -3.04 -5.12
CA LEU A 302 -23.22 -2.81 -6.08
C LEU A 302 -23.52 -1.55 -6.90
N ILE A 303 -22.69 -0.51 -6.78
CA ILE A 303 -22.87 0.78 -7.45
C ILE A 303 -21.78 1.11 -8.46
N ALA A 304 -20.63 0.43 -8.39
CA ALA A 304 -19.53 0.65 -9.32
C ALA A 304 -19.57 -0.36 -10.47
N LYS A 305 -19.54 0.13 -11.71
CA LYS A 305 -19.38 -0.69 -12.91
C LYS A 305 -17.90 -0.76 -13.28
N ILE A 306 -17.20 -1.77 -12.78
CA ILE A 306 -15.75 -1.94 -12.98
C ILE A 306 -15.44 -3.41 -13.25
N PHE A 307 -14.63 -3.67 -14.27
CA PHE A 307 -14.11 -5.01 -14.57
C PHE A 307 -13.28 -5.52 -13.37
N PRO A 308 -13.47 -6.78 -12.91
CA PRO A 308 -14.15 -7.88 -13.60
C PRO A 308 -15.65 -8.04 -13.31
N ALA A 309 -16.21 -7.26 -12.39
CA ALA A 309 -17.60 -7.43 -11.98
C ALA A 309 -18.61 -7.00 -13.05
N ALA A 310 -18.30 -5.96 -13.84
CA ALA A 310 -19.20 -5.39 -14.85
C ALA A 310 -18.50 -4.55 -15.92
#